data_AF-A0A428PWV3-F1
#
_entry.id   AF-A0A428PWV3-F1
#
_cell.length_a   1.000
_cell.length_b   1.000
_cell.length_c   1.000
_cell.angle_alpha   90.00
_cell.angle_beta   90.00
_cell.angle_gamma   90.00
#
_symmetry.space_group_name_H-M   'P 1'
#
loop_
_entity.id
_entity.type
_entity.pdbx_description
1 polymer ?
#
loop_
_entity_poly.entity_id
_entity_poly.type
_entity_poly.pdbx_seq_one_letter_code
_entity_poly.pdbx_strand_id
1 'polypeptide(L)'
;MTSRSPSPKSPCPNCSKAKVSSVYWPELKQILENDPGRFRDLDLECLCYERMSIFDDEHVRDPAMGHYTHGAHVLPCGHIFGEKCLVRMWEYANEADGYFACPACRQALGYHPHCYHDLNSLPIPQSLREIGQFPYFRDNVLVSNKCGDCVMMDEVRNLSSMAQIHLPPMDLKNGEYLGVSINSPDTMWAPSTDPYKADPIIRTMPMSGALKELCEVSRKSLSGNREGVWRSVDFRELVYCLHVFRVSGFPREYT
;
A
#
# COMPACT_ATOMS: atom_id res chain seq x y z
N MET A 1 8.43 49.81 57.21
CA MET A 1 7.22 49.12 56.70
C MET A 1 6.71 49.95 55.54
N THR A 2 6.91 49.57 54.28
CA THR A 2 6.03 48.64 53.57
C THR A 2 6.80 47.85 52.51
N SER A 3 6.79 46.52 52.66
CA SER A 3 7.24 45.53 51.68
C SER A 3 6.25 45.45 50.51
N ARG A 4 6.70 45.64 49.28
CA ARG A 4 5.94 45.29 48.07
C ARG A 4 6.29 43.85 47.68
N SER A 5 5.28 42.98 47.73
CA SER A 5 5.35 41.62 47.21
C SER A 5 5.50 41.64 45.68
N PRO A 6 6.28 40.73 45.07
CA PRO A 6 6.33 40.60 43.63
C PRO A 6 5.08 39.88 43.12
N SER A 7 4.41 40.48 42.13
CA SER A 7 3.31 39.86 41.39
C SER A 7 3.76 38.56 40.70
N PRO A 8 2.88 37.53 40.60
CA PRO A 8 3.22 36.30 39.90
C PRO A 8 3.41 36.58 38.41
N LYS A 9 4.55 36.15 37.87
CA LYS A 9 4.84 36.19 36.44
C LYS A 9 3.78 35.38 35.71
N SER A 10 3.09 36.03 34.77
CA SER A 10 2.21 35.42 33.77
C SER A 10 2.94 34.27 33.06
N PRO A 11 2.29 33.13 32.77
CA PRO A 11 2.92 32.06 31.99
C PRO A 11 3.24 32.57 30.59
N CYS A 12 4.45 32.28 30.10
CA CYS A 12 4.83 32.56 28.71
C CYS A 12 3.86 31.88 27.73
N PRO A 13 3.35 32.56 26.68
CA PRO A 13 2.34 31.98 25.77
C PRO A 13 2.89 31.00 24.73
N ASN A 14 4.20 30.70 24.73
CA ASN A 14 4.85 29.81 23.77
C ASN A 14 5.66 28.73 24.49
N CYS A 15 4.98 27.79 25.12
CA CYS A 15 5.53 26.44 25.24
C CYS A 15 5.32 25.80 23.86
N SER A 16 6.36 25.75 23.04
CA SER A 16 6.35 24.96 21.81
C SER A 16 5.86 23.56 22.19
N LYS A 17 4.70 23.15 21.69
CA LYS A 17 4.20 21.78 21.90
C LYS A 17 5.34 20.82 21.54
N ALA A 18 5.63 19.86 22.40
CA ALA A 18 6.63 18.84 22.11
C ALA A 18 6.27 18.16 20.78
N LYS A 19 7.27 17.92 19.93
CA LYS A 19 7.05 17.24 18.64
C LYS A 19 6.52 15.82 18.85
N VAL A 20 5.85 15.26 17.84
CA VAL A 20 5.31 13.90 17.88
C VAL A 20 6.38 12.93 17.38
N SER A 21 6.85 12.04 18.26
CA SER A 21 7.96 11.11 17.94
C SER A 21 7.61 9.62 18.07
N SER A 22 6.33 9.26 18.22
CA SER A 22 5.94 7.86 18.30
C SER A 22 6.21 7.14 16.97
N VAL A 23 7.03 6.09 17.02
CA VAL A 23 7.35 5.18 15.90
C VAL A 23 6.49 3.92 15.93
N TYR A 24 5.34 3.99 16.60
CA TYR A 24 4.33 2.94 16.62
C TYR A 24 3.02 3.49 16.05
N TRP A 25 2.61 2.98 14.89
CA TRP A 25 1.51 3.51 14.11
C TRP A 25 0.18 3.64 14.86
N PRO A 26 -0.27 2.65 15.66
CA PRO A 26 -1.51 2.81 16.41
C PRO A 26 -1.52 4.00 17.38
N GLU A 27 -0.39 4.27 18.03
CA GLU A 27 -0.24 5.43 18.91
C GLU A 27 -0.14 6.73 18.11
N LEU A 28 0.70 6.75 17.07
CA LEU A 28 0.87 7.91 16.19
C LEU A 28 -0.47 8.33 15.55
N LYS A 29 -1.22 7.36 15.01
CA LYS A 29 -2.55 7.59 14.43
C LYS A 29 -3.50 8.18 15.47
N GLN A 30 -3.56 7.62 16.67
CA GLN A 30 -4.41 8.15 17.75
C GLN A 30 -4.04 9.60 18.12
N ILE A 31 -2.75 9.94 18.16
CA ILE A 31 -2.31 11.32 18.40
C ILE A 31 -2.81 12.26 17.30
N LEU A 32 -2.66 11.86 16.03
CA LEU A 32 -3.03 12.68 14.88
C LEU A 32 -4.55 12.83 14.70
N GLU A 33 -5.32 11.80 15.07
CA GLU A 33 -6.79 11.87 15.08
C GLU A 33 -7.31 12.78 16.20
N ASN A 34 -6.66 12.76 17.38
CA ASN A 34 -7.05 13.58 18.53
C ASN A 34 -6.61 15.06 18.42
N ASP A 35 -5.43 15.32 17.83
CA ASP A 35 -4.92 16.68 17.59
C ASP A 35 -4.37 16.80 16.15
N PRO A 36 -5.25 16.97 15.14
CA PRO A 36 -4.85 17.09 13.74
C PRO A 36 -3.88 18.24 13.46
N GLY A 37 -3.83 19.25 14.34
CA GLY A 37 -2.87 20.36 14.25
C GLY A 37 -1.42 19.92 14.38
N ARG A 38 -1.16 18.73 14.96
CA ARG A 38 0.19 18.16 15.13
C ARG A 38 0.71 17.43 13.89
N PHE A 39 -0.07 17.37 12.82
CA PHE A 39 0.31 16.65 11.59
C PHE A 39 1.62 17.15 10.96
N ARG A 40 1.97 18.43 11.13
CA ARG A 40 3.25 19.01 10.67
C ARG A 40 4.35 19.01 11.72
N ASP A 41 4.05 18.58 12.95
CA ASP A 41 4.99 18.58 14.09
C ASP A 41 5.63 17.20 14.32
N LEU A 42 5.73 16.38 13.27
CA LEU A 42 6.30 15.04 13.34
C LEU A 42 7.83 15.09 13.49
N ASP A 43 8.36 14.22 14.35
CA ASP A 43 9.79 14.00 14.57
C ASP A 43 10.06 12.52 14.75
N LEU A 44 9.95 11.79 13.64
CA LEU A 44 10.09 10.34 13.62
C LEU A 44 11.56 9.98 13.41
N GLU A 45 12.16 9.29 14.37
CA GLU A 45 13.54 8.81 14.29
C GLU A 45 13.57 7.32 13.93
N CYS A 46 14.37 6.95 12.92
CA CYS A 46 14.55 5.56 12.53
C CYS A 46 15.60 4.87 13.42
N LEU A 47 15.69 3.53 13.34
CA LEU A 47 16.73 2.76 14.03
C LEU A 47 18.16 3.09 13.60
N CYS A 48 18.35 3.68 12.42
CA CYS A 48 19.66 4.19 12.01
C CYS A 48 19.99 5.58 12.58
N TYR A 49 19.15 6.11 13.48
CA TYR A 49 19.27 7.44 14.10
C TYR A 49 19.15 8.63 13.15
N GLU A 50 18.70 8.38 11.91
CA GLU A 50 18.31 9.45 10.99
C GLU A 50 16.80 9.70 11.06
N ARG A 51 16.40 10.95 10.76
CA ARG A 51 14.99 11.35 10.71
C ARG A 51 14.29 10.75 9.49
N MET A 52 13.07 10.26 9.72
CA MET A 52 12.12 9.88 8.68
C MET A 52 11.16 11.03 8.41
N SER A 53 10.62 11.10 7.19
CA SER A 53 9.49 11.96 6.88
C SER A 53 8.35 11.15 6.28
N ILE A 54 7.13 11.69 6.39
CA ILE A 54 5.95 11.20 5.69
C ILE A 54 5.68 12.01 4.42
N PHE A 55 6.42 13.10 4.19
CA PHE A 55 6.21 14.02 3.08
C PHE A 55 7.27 13.76 2.01
N ASP A 56 6.82 13.41 0.80
CA ASP A 56 7.72 13.00 -0.29
C ASP A 56 8.73 14.08 -0.68
N ASP A 57 8.38 15.36 -0.55
CA ASP A 57 9.25 16.49 -0.83
C ASP A 57 10.38 16.66 0.20
N GLU A 58 10.23 16.05 1.38
CA GLU A 58 11.24 16.02 2.44
C GLU A 58 12.10 14.74 2.41
N HIS A 59 11.77 13.78 1.55
CA HIS A 59 12.48 12.51 1.46
C HIS A 59 13.92 12.70 0.95
N VAL A 60 14.88 12.35 1.81
CA VAL A 60 16.29 12.24 1.41
C VAL A 60 16.49 10.93 0.66
N ARG A 61 16.86 11.02 -0.62
CA ARG A 61 17.19 9.87 -1.47
C ARG A 61 18.61 9.38 -1.16
N ASP A 62 18.78 8.07 -1.04
CA ASP A 62 20.11 7.46 -0.90
C ASP A 62 20.71 7.18 -2.29
N PRO A 63 21.80 7.87 -2.71
CA PRO A 63 22.40 7.66 -4.03
C PRO A 63 22.86 6.21 -4.26
N ALA A 64 23.18 5.47 -3.19
CA ALA A 64 23.63 4.09 -3.28
C ALA A 64 22.48 3.10 -3.45
N MET A 65 21.24 3.48 -3.15
CA MET A 65 20.06 2.60 -3.17
C MET A 65 19.01 3.03 -4.20
N GLY A 66 19.42 3.78 -5.22
CA GLY A 66 18.58 4.14 -6.35
C GLY A 66 17.40 5.05 -5.97
N HIS A 67 16.19 4.51 -6.05
CA HIS A 67 14.94 5.27 -5.83
C HIS A 67 14.40 5.17 -4.40
N TYR A 68 15.01 4.36 -3.53
CA TYR A 68 14.58 4.25 -2.13
C TYR A 68 14.94 5.48 -1.31
N THR A 69 14.05 5.83 -0.40
CA THR A 69 14.14 7.03 0.41
C THR A 69 14.19 6.72 1.89
N HIS A 70 14.41 7.75 2.72
CA HIS A 70 14.16 7.64 4.15
C HIS A 70 12.70 7.99 4.54
N GLY A 71 11.73 7.67 3.66
CA GLY A 71 10.31 7.81 3.94
C GLY A 71 9.84 6.85 5.04
N ALA A 72 8.88 7.28 5.86
CA ALA A 72 8.36 6.53 6.98
C ALA A 72 7.35 5.47 6.52
N HIS A 73 7.65 4.21 6.80
CA HIS A 73 6.85 3.06 6.42
C HIS A 73 6.43 2.26 7.65
N VAL A 74 5.18 1.77 7.64
CA VAL A 74 4.59 0.93 8.68
C VAL A 74 4.77 -0.54 8.29
N LEU A 75 5.22 -1.37 9.23
CA LEU A 75 5.20 -2.84 9.09
C LEU A 75 3.84 -3.42 9.50
N PRO A 76 3.52 -4.69 9.15
CA PRO A 76 2.29 -5.35 9.59
C PRO A 76 2.08 -5.39 11.10
N CYS A 77 3.15 -5.33 11.90
CA CYS A 77 3.08 -5.26 13.36
C CYS A 77 2.81 -3.84 13.91
N GLY A 78 2.70 -2.83 13.05
CA GLY A 78 2.47 -1.43 13.40
C GLY A 78 3.72 -0.60 13.67
N HIS A 79 4.92 -1.19 13.74
CA HIS A 79 6.16 -0.43 13.94
C HIS A 79 6.59 0.31 12.67
N ILE A 80 7.12 1.51 12.86
CA ILE A 80 7.50 2.45 11.80
C ILE A 80 9.01 2.46 11.62
N PHE A 81 9.47 2.34 10.38
CA PHE A 81 10.88 2.42 9.99
C PHE A 81 11.03 3.14 8.66
N GLY A 82 12.26 3.55 8.36
CA GLY A 82 12.62 4.11 7.08
C GLY A 82 12.58 3.07 5.97
N GLU A 83 12.01 3.40 4.82
CA GLU A 83 11.94 2.54 3.64
C GLU A 83 13.31 1.94 3.28
N LYS A 84 14.34 2.78 3.11
CA LYS A 84 15.71 2.32 2.81
C LYS A 84 16.26 1.37 3.88
N CYS A 85 15.90 1.56 5.15
CA CYS A 85 16.36 0.70 6.24
C CYS A 85 15.64 -0.65 6.20
N LEU A 86 14.35 -0.66 5.89
CA LEU A 86 13.58 -1.89 5.70
C LEU A 86 14.14 -2.73 4.56
N VAL A 87 14.41 -2.11 3.40
CA VAL A 87 15.00 -2.80 2.24
C VAL A 87 16.34 -3.46 2.60
N ARG A 88 17.27 -2.74 3.23
CA ARG A 88 18.56 -3.32 3.64
C ARG A 88 18.41 -4.47 4.63
N MET A 89 17.49 -4.33 5.59
CA MET A 89 17.26 -5.40 6.57
C MET A 89 16.65 -6.63 5.91
N TRP A 90 15.84 -6.45 4.86
CA TRP A 90 15.32 -7.55 4.05
C TRP A 90 16.40 -8.23 3.22
N GLU A 91 17.23 -7.46 2.53
CA GLU A 91 18.37 -7.99 1.76
C GLU A 91 19.27 -8.84 2.66
N TYR A 92 19.62 -8.32 3.84
CA TYR A 92 20.42 -9.06 4.83
C TYR A 92 19.72 -10.33 5.34
N ALA A 93 18.41 -10.29 5.61
CA ALA A 93 17.67 -11.47 6.04
C ALA A 93 17.64 -12.55 4.97
N ASN A 94 17.44 -12.16 3.70
CA ASN A 94 17.45 -13.08 2.56
C ASN A 94 18.82 -13.72 2.32
N GLU A 95 19.92 -12.97 2.49
CA GLU A 95 21.28 -13.52 2.39
C GLU A 95 21.61 -14.56 3.48
N ALA A 96 20.94 -14.45 4.64
CA ALA A 96 21.18 -15.33 5.78
C ALA A 96 20.24 -16.56 5.83
N ASP A 97 19.53 -16.88 4.75
CA ASP A 97 18.43 -17.89 4.71
C ASP A 97 17.38 -17.67 5.83
N GLY A 98 17.28 -16.42 6.30
CA GLY A 98 16.52 -16.05 7.48
C GLY A 98 15.13 -15.53 7.14
N TYR A 99 14.22 -15.64 8.12
CA TYR A 99 12.95 -14.90 8.08
C TYR A 99 13.19 -13.47 8.54
N PHE A 100 12.62 -12.49 7.85
CA PHE A 100 12.61 -11.12 8.34
C PHE A 100 11.71 -11.03 9.58
N ALA A 101 12.20 -10.37 10.62
CA ALA A 101 11.43 -10.10 11.82
C ALA A 101 11.48 -8.61 12.13
N CYS A 102 10.39 -8.07 12.66
CA CYS A 102 10.38 -6.69 13.09
C CYS A 102 11.50 -6.45 14.12
N PRO A 103 12.41 -5.48 13.91
CA PRO A 103 13.49 -5.24 14.86
C PRO A 103 13.00 -4.79 16.25
N ALA A 104 11.84 -4.15 16.33
CA ALA A 104 11.27 -3.64 17.58
C ALA A 104 10.56 -4.72 18.40
N CYS A 105 9.66 -5.51 17.79
CA CYS A 105 8.87 -6.51 18.52
C CYS A 105 9.21 -7.97 18.21
N ARG A 106 10.14 -8.22 17.27
CA ARG A 106 10.57 -9.55 16.82
C ARG A 106 9.47 -10.43 16.22
N GLN A 107 8.30 -9.86 15.93
CA GLN A 107 7.27 -10.55 15.18
C GLN A 107 7.83 -10.95 13.81
N ALA A 108 7.70 -12.23 13.47
CA ALA A 108 8.10 -12.72 12.17
C ALA A 108 7.22 -12.10 11.08
N LEU A 109 7.86 -11.50 10.09
CA LEU A 109 7.28 -10.87 8.92
C LEU A 109 7.80 -11.64 7.71
N GLY A 110 7.23 -12.82 7.51
CA GLY A 110 7.59 -13.71 6.42
C GLY A 110 6.78 -13.42 5.15
N TYR A 111 6.23 -14.48 4.57
CA TYR A 111 5.51 -14.44 3.31
C TYR A 111 4.00 -14.58 3.51
N HIS A 112 3.24 -14.12 2.53
CA HIS A 112 1.84 -14.46 2.39
C HIS A 112 1.66 -15.98 2.18
N PRO A 113 0.84 -16.68 3.00
CA PRO A 113 0.73 -18.15 2.97
C PRO A 113 0.40 -18.78 1.61
N HIS A 114 -0.38 -18.10 0.75
CA HIS A 114 -0.86 -18.69 -0.51
C HIS A 114 -0.14 -18.18 -1.76
N CYS A 115 0.56 -17.05 -1.68
CA CYS A 115 1.29 -16.51 -2.83
C CYS A 115 2.80 -16.40 -2.63
N TYR A 116 3.30 -16.64 -1.42
CA TYR A 116 4.73 -16.61 -1.08
C TYR A 116 5.44 -15.30 -1.41
N HIS A 117 4.68 -14.22 -1.62
CA HIS A 117 5.23 -12.87 -1.75
C HIS A 117 5.46 -12.25 -0.37
N ASP A 118 6.41 -11.31 -0.31
CA ASP A 118 6.81 -10.61 0.90
C ASP A 118 5.67 -9.83 1.54
N LEU A 119 5.66 -9.78 2.87
CA LEU A 119 4.80 -8.87 3.62
C LEU A 119 5.35 -7.45 3.57
N ASN A 120 5.07 -6.76 2.46
CA ASN A 120 5.46 -5.38 2.21
C ASN A 120 4.98 -4.43 3.29
N SER A 121 5.89 -3.54 3.70
CA SER A 121 5.57 -2.32 4.45
C SER A 121 4.69 -1.39 3.62
N LEU A 122 3.99 -0.48 4.29
CA LEU A 122 3.16 0.54 3.66
C LEU A 122 3.67 1.94 4.02
N PRO A 123 3.76 2.88 3.08
CA PRO A 123 4.09 4.26 3.40
C PRO A 123 3.02 4.87 4.31
N ILE A 124 3.43 5.67 5.28
CA ILE A 124 2.48 6.46 6.08
C ILE A 124 1.81 7.50 5.15
N PRO A 125 0.48 7.70 5.24
CA PRO A 125 -0.18 8.65 4.35
C PRO A 125 0.22 10.11 4.58
N GLN A 126 0.18 10.89 3.49
CA GLN A 126 0.62 12.29 3.46
C GLN A 126 -0.51 13.28 3.76
N SER A 127 -1.71 12.80 4.07
CA SER A 127 -2.85 13.64 4.44
C SER A 127 -3.66 13.09 5.60
N LEU A 128 -4.23 13.98 6.40
CA LEU A 128 -5.14 13.61 7.50
C LEU A 128 -6.36 12.80 7.03
N ARG A 129 -6.87 13.09 5.81
CA ARG A 129 -7.96 12.32 5.20
C ARG A 129 -7.55 10.86 5.00
N GLU A 130 -6.35 10.62 4.51
CA GLU A 130 -5.86 9.28 4.27
C GLU A 130 -5.44 8.58 5.57
N ILE A 131 -4.92 9.30 6.57
CA ILE A 131 -4.63 8.76 7.91
C ILE A 131 -5.87 8.11 8.52
N GLY A 132 -7.00 8.80 8.50
CA GLY A 132 -8.26 8.26 9.01
C GLY A 132 -8.70 6.97 8.28
N GLN A 133 -8.30 6.82 7.02
CA GLN A 133 -8.63 5.68 6.17
C GLN A 133 -7.57 4.58 6.17
N PHE A 134 -6.36 4.87 6.67
CA PHE A 134 -5.26 3.93 6.74
C PHE A 134 -5.54 2.91 7.84
N PRO A 135 -5.21 1.62 7.63
CA PRO A 135 -5.72 0.58 8.50
C PRO A 135 -5.30 0.79 9.97
N TYR A 136 -6.24 0.52 10.87
CA TYR A 136 -6.01 0.53 12.30
C TYR A 136 -5.65 -0.87 12.74
N PHE A 137 -4.54 -1.02 13.45
CA PHE A 137 -4.06 -2.31 13.93
C PHE A 137 -4.12 -2.30 15.46
N ARG A 138 -5.06 -3.04 16.05
CA ARG A 138 -4.89 -3.55 17.42
C ARG A 138 -4.30 -4.93 17.32
N ASP A 139 -3.55 -5.30 18.36
CA ASP A 139 -2.98 -6.62 18.65
C ASP A 139 -3.46 -7.77 17.73
N ASN A 140 -2.51 -8.45 17.07
CA ASN A 140 -2.71 -9.55 16.13
C ASN A 140 -3.34 -9.16 14.78
N VAL A 141 -2.60 -8.39 13.98
CA VAL A 141 -2.98 -8.11 12.58
C VAL A 141 -3.18 -9.41 11.81
N LEU A 142 -4.36 -9.56 11.21
CA LEU A 142 -4.60 -10.65 10.28
C LEU A 142 -3.84 -10.35 9.00
N VAL A 143 -2.84 -11.15 8.74
CA VAL A 143 -2.16 -11.15 7.44
C VAL A 143 -3.08 -11.84 6.44
N SER A 144 -3.40 -11.15 5.34
CA SER A 144 -4.14 -11.76 4.23
C SER A 144 -3.40 -12.99 3.71
N ASN A 145 -4.13 -14.03 3.28
CA ASN A 145 -3.51 -15.23 2.68
C ASN A 145 -2.74 -14.91 1.38
N LYS A 146 -3.11 -13.83 0.68
CA LYS A 146 -2.49 -13.35 -0.55
C LYS A 146 -2.14 -11.86 -0.44
N CYS A 147 -1.08 -11.42 -1.13
CA CYS A 147 -0.77 -10.00 -1.28
C CYS A 147 -1.86 -9.29 -2.09
N GLY A 148 -1.87 -7.95 -2.03
CA GLY A 148 -2.87 -7.16 -2.74
C GLY A 148 -2.86 -7.42 -4.26
N ASP A 149 -1.67 -7.55 -4.85
CA ASP A 149 -1.53 -7.84 -6.28
C ASP A 149 -2.09 -9.19 -6.66
N CYS A 150 -1.82 -10.24 -5.86
CA CYS A 150 -2.36 -11.56 -6.13
C CYS A 150 -3.89 -11.60 -6.01
N VAL A 151 -4.47 -10.85 -5.06
CA VAL A 151 -5.92 -10.69 -4.96
C VAL A 151 -6.45 -10.00 -6.22
N MET A 152 -5.84 -8.88 -6.65
CA MET A 152 -6.28 -8.19 -7.86
C MET A 152 -6.13 -9.05 -9.11
N MET A 153 -5.06 -9.83 -9.23
CA MET A 153 -4.84 -10.72 -10.38
C MET A 153 -5.80 -11.91 -10.40
N ASP A 154 -6.26 -12.42 -9.25
CA ASP A 154 -7.36 -13.37 -9.19
C ASP A 154 -8.66 -12.71 -9.70
N GLU A 155 -8.97 -11.50 -9.23
CA GLU A 155 -10.17 -10.73 -9.63
C GLU A 155 -10.17 -10.41 -11.13
N VAL A 156 -9.05 -9.98 -11.68
CA VAL A 156 -8.84 -9.76 -13.12
C VAL A 156 -9.15 -11.04 -13.91
N ARG A 157 -8.63 -12.20 -13.48
CA ARG A 157 -8.87 -13.49 -14.15
C ARG A 157 -10.34 -13.90 -14.06
N ASN A 158 -10.96 -13.75 -12.90
CA ASN A 158 -12.36 -14.07 -12.68
C ASN A 158 -13.27 -13.20 -13.56
N LEU A 159 -13.10 -11.87 -13.52
CA LEU A 159 -13.92 -10.94 -14.29
C LEU A 159 -13.68 -11.05 -15.80
N SER A 160 -12.44 -11.32 -16.23
CA SER A 160 -12.14 -11.60 -17.65
C SER A 160 -12.84 -12.86 -18.14
N SER A 161 -12.90 -13.91 -17.31
CA SER A 161 -13.66 -15.13 -17.62
C SER A 161 -15.17 -14.84 -17.70
N MET A 162 -15.69 -14.03 -16.78
CA MET A 162 -17.10 -13.61 -16.80
C MET A 162 -17.44 -12.76 -18.03
N ALA A 163 -16.51 -11.92 -18.48
CA ALA A 163 -16.70 -11.11 -19.68
C ALA A 163 -16.92 -11.97 -20.93
N GLN A 164 -16.25 -13.12 -21.04
CA GLN A 164 -16.44 -14.07 -22.14
C GLN A 164 -17.81 -14.77 -22.11
N ILE A 165 -18.40 -14.93 -20.92
CA ILE A 165 -19.70 -15.59 -20.74
C ILE A 165 -20.85 -14.61 -20.97
N HIS A 166 -20.72 -13.37 -20.48
CA HIS A 166 -21.83 -12.41 -20.43
C HIS A 166 -21.90 -11.46 -21.62
N LEU A 167 -20.84 -11.36 -22.44
CA LEU A 167 -20.87 -10.53 -23.64
C LEU A 167 -21.23 -11.35 -24.88
N PRO A 168 -21.93 -10.74 -25.85
CA PRO A 168 -22.22 -11.40 -27.11
C PRO A 168 -20.91 -11.76 -27.83
N PRO A 169 -20.92 -12.81 -28.68
CA PRO A 169 -19.78 -13.15 -29.51
C PRO A 169 -19.29 -11.93 -30.30
N MET A 170 -17.98 -11.71 -30.28
CA MET A 170 -17.34 -10.60 -30.99
C MET A 170 -16.43 -11.12 -32.08
N ASP A 171 -16.34 -10.36 -33.17
CA ASP A 171 -15.36 -10.60 -34.22
C ASP A 171 -13.98 -10.15 -33.74
N LEU A 172 -13.24 -11.09 -33.14
CA LEU A 172 -11.88 -10.89 -32.65
C LEU A 172 -10.88 -11.45 -33.66
N LYS A 173 -9.80 -10.71 -33.92
CA LYS A 173 -8.73 -11.19 -34.79
C LYS A 173 -7.95 -12.31 -34.10
N ASN A 174 -7.22 -13.12 -34.88
CA ASN A 174 -6.30 -14.11 -34.31
C ASN A 174 -5.34 -13.46 -33.31
N GLY A 175 -5.28 -14.05 -32.11
CA GLY A 175 -4.48 -13.53 -31.00
C GLY A 175 -5.10 -12.36 -30.24
N GLU A 176 -6.32 -11.92 -30.57
CA GLU A 176 -7.09 -10.97 -29.75
C GLU A 176 -8.00 -11.70 -28.77
N TYR A 177 -8.14 -11.15 -27.57
CA TYR A 177 -9.04 -11.68 -26.56
C TYR A 177 -9.64 -10.57 -25.71
N LEU A 178 -10.79 -10.87 -25.10
CA LEU A 178 -11.47 -9.96 -24.20
C LEU A 178 -10.96 -10.14 -22.77
N GLY A 179 -10.74 -9.04 -22.07
CA GLY A 179 -10.39 -9.08 -20.66
C GLY A 179 -10.80 -7.82 -19.91
N VAL A 180 -10.77 -7.90 -18.59
CA VAL A 180 -11.02 -6.79 -17.67
C VAL A 180 -9.70 -6.37 -17.04
N SER A 181 -9.38 -5.08 -17.09
CA SER A 181 -8.34 -4.49 -16.24
C SER A 181 -8.97 -3.84 -15.01
N ILE A 182 -8.21 -3.81 -13.93
CA ILE A 182 -8.53 -3.10 -12.70
C ILE A 182 -7.42 -2.06 -12.49
N ASN A 183 -7.79 -0.82 -12.23
CA ASN A 183 -6.87 0.30 -12.08
C ASN A 183 -7.06 0.94 -10.71
N SER A 184 -5.97 1.21 -10.01
CA SER A 184 -5.88 2.18 -8.92
C SER A 184 -5.15 3.43 -9.43
N PRO A 185 -5.05 4.52 -8.64
CA PRO A 185 -4.25 5.69 -9.02
C PRO A 185 -2.79 5.35 -9.36
N ASP A 186 -2.22 4.33 -8.69
CA ASP A 186 -0.78 4.03 -8.74
C ASP A 186 -0.45 2.76 -9.52
N THR A 187 -1.44 1.92 -9.88
CA THR A 187 -1.20 0.62 -10.50
C THR A 187 -2.35 0.18 -11.39
N MET A 188 -2.01 -0.57 -12.45
CA MET A 188 -2.97 -1.27 -13.29
C MET A 188 -2.69 -2.77 -13.25
N TRP A 189 -3.72 -3.56 -12.91
CA TRP A 189 -3.72 -5.01 -13.06
C TRP A 189 -4.49 -5.37 -14.32
N ALA A 190 -3.87 -6.13 -15.21
CA ALA A 190 -4.47 -6.56 -16.46
C ALA A 190 -4.12 -8.02 -16.75
N PRO A 191 -4.92 -8.73 -17.56
CA PRO A 191 -4.59 -10.06 -18.02
C PRO A 191 -3.23 -10.05 -18.73
N SER A 192 -2.49 -11.14 -18.54
CA SER A 192 -1.22 -11.32 -19.20
C SER A 192 -1.02 -12.77 -19.61
N THR A 193 -0.55 -12.96 -20.83
CA THR A 193 -0.09 -14.25 -21.35
C THR A 193 1.41 -14.47 -21.13
N ASP A 194 2.15 -13.41 -20.81
CA ASP A 194 3.56 -13.45 -20.41
C ASP A 194 3.68 -12.99 -18.94
N PRO A 195 4.30 -13.77 -18.04
CA PRO A 195 4.45 -13.38 -16.63
C PRO A 195 5.27 -12.09 -16.43
N TYR A 196 6.06 -11.67 -17.42
CA TYR A 196 6.91 -10.47 -17.33
C TYR A 196 6.36 -9.26 -18.06
N LYS A 197 5.30 -9.42 -18.87
CA LYS A 197 4.82 -8.34 -19.73
C LYS A 197 3.32 -8.41 -19.95
N ALA A 198 2.61 -7.38 -19.49
CA ALA A 198 1.19 -7.22 -19.74
C ALA A 198 0.87 -7.18 -21.24
N ASP A 199 -0.26 -7.79 -21.60
CA ASP A 199 -0.71 -7.80 -22.98
C ASP A 199 -1.15 -6.41 -23.45
N PRO A 200 -0.77 -5.99 -24.66
CA PRO A 200 -1.16 -4.68 -25.18
C PRO A 200 -2.68 -4.56 -25.33
N ILE A 201 -3.22 -3.46 -24.79
CA ILE A 201 -4.59 -3.02 -25.01
C ILE A 201 -4.72 -2.53 -26.45
N ILE A 202 -5.59 -3.17 -27.23
CA ILE A 202 -5.90 -2.77 -28.61
C ILE A 202 -7.01 -1.73 -28.64
N ARG A 203 -8.04 -1.93 -27.81
CA ARG A 203 -9.17 -1.00 -27.68
C ARG A 203 -9.90 -1.19 -26.36
N THR A 204 -10.47 -0.11 -25.86
CA THR A 204 -11.35 -0.11 -24.69
C THR A 204 -12.81 -0.17 -25.14
N MET A 205 -13.62 -0.93 -24.42
CA MET A 205 -15.03 -1.15 -24.72
C MET A 205 -15.91 -0.65 -23.57
N PRO A 206 -17.14 -0.21 -23.86
CA PRO A 206 -18.08 0.15 -22.79
C PRO A 206 -18.46 -1.10 -22.00
N MET A 207 -18.42 -0.99 -20.68
CA MET A 207 -18.90 -2.04 -19.78
C MET A 207 -20.39 -1.86 -19.54
N SER A 208 -21.18 -2.92 -19.73
CA SER A 208 -22.64 -2.89 -19.60
C SER A 208 -23.19 -4.21 -19.09
N GLY A 209 -24.48 -4.20 -18.73
CA GLY A 209 -25.22 -5.38 -18.28
C GLY A 209 -24.62 -6.08 -17.05
N ALA A 210 -24.72 -7.41 -17.03
CA ALA A 210 -24.29 -8.25 -15.92
C ALA A 210 -22.80 -8.07 -15.56
N LEU A 211 -21.93 -7.85 -16.55
CA LEU A 211 -20.51 -7.63 -16.29
C LEU A 211 -20.27 -6.36 -15.47
N LYS A 212 -21.00 -5.28 -15.77
CA LYS A 212 -20.92 -4.04 -14.99
C LYS A 212 -21.35 -4.27 -13.55
N GLU A 213 -22.43 -5.00 -13.34
CA GLU A 213 -22.93 -5.34 -12.00
C GLU A 213 -21.93 -6.19 -11.21
N LEU A 214 -21.29 -7.17 -11.84
CA LEU A 214 -20.23 -7.98 -11.23
C LEU A 214 -19.02 -7.12 -10.81
N CYS A 215 -18.58 -6.19 -11.65
CA CYS A 215 -17.51 -5.26 -11.29
C CYS A 215 -17.90 -4.34 -10.12
N GLU A 216 -19.16 -3.90 -10.03
CA GLU A 216 -19.65 -3.13 -8.87
C GLU A 216 -19.65 -3.96 -7.59
N VAL A 217 -20.05 -5.24 -7.66
CA VAL A 217 -20.03 -6.16 -6.51
C VAL A 217 -18.59 -6.40 -6.04
N SER A 218 -17.66 -6.68 -6.98
CA SER A 218 -16.24 -6.84 -6.66
C SER A 218 -15.65 -5.59 -6.02
N ARG A 219 -15.92 -4.39 -6.59
CA ARG A 219 -15.50 -3.11 -6.01
C ARG A 219 -15.98 -2.96 -4.56
N LYS A 220 -17.26 -3.21 -4.29
CA LYS A 220 -17.82 -3.08 -2.92
C LYS A 220 -17.19 -4.08 -1.95
N SER A 221 -17.00 -5.32 -2.38
CA SER A 221 -16.37 -6.36 -1.57
C SER A 221 -14.93 -6.01 -1.18
N LEU A 222 -14.12 -5.59 -2.16
CA LEU A 222 -12.71 -5.26 -1.97
C LEU A 222 -12.51 -3.97 -1.17
N SER A 223 -13.35 -2.96 -1.40
CA SER A 223 -13.30 -1.68 -0.68
C SER A 223 -13.86 -1.76 0.74
N GLY A 224 -14.79 -2.68 1.03
CA GLY A 224 -15.40 -2.84 2.35
C GLY A 224 -14.59 -3.69 3.34
N ASN A 225 -13.76 -4.63 2.87
CA ASN A 225 -13.02 -5.57 3.73
C ASN A 225 -11.67 -5.01 4.23
N ARG A 226 -11.74 -3.88 4.95
CA ARG A 226 -10.56 -3.06 5.33
C ARG A 226 -10.08 -3.25 6.76
N GLU A 227 -10.99 -3.51 7.69
CA GLU A 227 -10.64 -3.51 9.10
C GLU A 227 -9.93 -4.80 9.48
N GLY A 228 -8.73 -4.65 10.06
CA GLY A 228 -7.97 -5.76 10.65
C GLY A 228 -7.15 -6.62 9.69
N VAL A 229 -7.15 -6.35 8.38
CA VAL A 229 -6.37 -7.13 7.38
C VAL A 229 -5.23 -6.32 6.77
N TRP A 230 -3.99 -6.80 6.87
CA TRP A 230 -2.85 -6.20 6.17
C TRP A 230 -2.91 -6.48 4.67
N ARG A 231 -2.91 -5.42 3.86
CA ARG A 231 -2.85 -5.49 2.39
C ARG A 231 -1.91 -4.43 1.85
N SER A 232 -0.99 -4.84 0.97
CA SER A 232 0.00 -3.96 0.34
C SER A 232 -0.56 -3.02 -0.73
N VAL A 233 -1.88 -3.04 -0.98
CA VAL A 233 -2.53 -2.29 -2.07
C VAL A 233 -3.78 -1.59 -1.55
N ASP A 234 -3.98 -0.35 -2.01
CA ASP A 234 -5.19 0.41 -1.74
C ASP A 234 -6.33 0.07 -2.72
N PHE A 235 -7.44 -0.42 -2.18
CA PHE A 235 -8.64 -0.79 -2.95
C PHE A 235 -9.76 0.26 -2.91
N ARG A 236 -9.48 1.50 -2.49
CA ARG A 236 -10.48 2.60 -2.42
C ARG A 236 -11.00 3.00 -3.80
N GLU A 237 -10.07 3.28 -4.71
CA GLU A 237 -10.36 3.99 -5.97
C GLU A 237 -10.19 3.06 -7.17
N LEU A 238 -10.85 1.89 -7.12
CA LEU A 238 -10.75 0.90 -8.19
C LEU A 238 -11.64 1.25 -9.39
N VAL A 239 -11.01 1.37 -10.55
CA VAL A 239 -11.66 1.57 -11.84
C VAL A 239 -11.52 0.31 -12.69
N TYR A 240 -12.66 -0.23 -13.13
CA TYR A 240 -12.73 -1.44 -13.93
C TYR A 240 -12.96 -1.07 -15.38
N CYS A 241 -12.13 -1.61 -16.27
CA CYS A 241 -12.18 -1.31 -17.69
C CYS A 241 -12.23 -2.60 -18.50
N LEU A 242 -13.09 -2.65 -19.50
CA LEU A 242 -13.18 -3.76 -20.45
C LEU A 242 -12.31 -3.44 -21.66
N HIS A 243 -11.45 -4.37 -22.05
CA HIS A 243 -10.57 -4.18 -23.20
C HIS A 243 -10.52 -5.41 -24.09
N VAL A 244 -10.17 -5.16 -25.35
CA VAL A 244 -9.61 -6.18 -26.22
C VAL A 244 -8.09 -6.09 -26.12
N PHE A 245 -7.49 -7.17 -25.67
CA PHE A 245 -6.05 -7.38 -25.57
C PHE A 245 -5.54 -8.15 -26.78
N ARG A 246 -4.24 -8.07 -27.05
CA ARG A 246 -3.55 -8.96 -27.98
C ARG A 246 -2.49 -9.74 -27.24
N VAL A 247 -2.46 -11.05 -27.42
CA VAL A 247 -1.47 -11.94 -26.82
C VAL A 247 -0.05 -11.48 -27.20
N SER A 248 0.81 -11.24 -26.20
CA SER A 248 2.20 -10.80 -26.38
C SER A 248 3.15 -11.93 -26.80
N GLY A 249 2.72 -13.19 -26.71
CA GLY A 249 3.52 -14.35 -27.12
C GLY A 249 2.71 -15.59 -27.49
N PHE A 250 3.06 -16.22 -28.63
CA PHE A 250 2.78 -17.63 -28.93
C PHE A 250 3.92 -18.22 -29.77
N PRO A 251 4.07 -19.55 -29.76
CA PRO A 251 5.14 -20.25 -29.02
C PRO A 251 6.52 -19.95 -29.59
N ARG A 252 7.58 -20.13 -28.78
CA ARG A 252 8.88 -20.50 -29.36
C ARG A 252 8.62 -21.75 -30.19
N GLU A 253 8.59 -21.63 -31.51
CA GLU A 253 8.77 -22.78 -32.38
C GLU A 253 10.08 -23.42 -31.95
N TYR A 254 10.01 -24.61 -31.37
CA TYR A 254 11.17 -25.45 -31.21
C TYR A 254 11.58 -25.89 -32.61
N THR A 255 12.43 -25.09 -33.25
CA THR A 255 13.27 -25.49 -34.38
C THR A 255 14.52 -26.17 -33.87
#